data_AF-A0A7S3V2C4-F1
#
_entry.id   AF-A0A7S3V2C4-F1
#
_cell.length_a   1.000
_cell.length_b   1.000
_cell.length_c   1.000
_cell.angle_alpha   90.00
_cell.angle_beta   90.00
_cell.angle_gamma   90.00
#
_symmetry.space_group_name_H-M   'P 1'
#
loop_
_entity.id
_entity.type
_entity.pdbx_description
1 polymer ?
#
loop_
_entity_poly.entity_id
_entity_poly.type
_entity_poly.pdbx_seq_one_letter_code
_entity_poly.pdbx_strand_id
1 'polypeptide(L)'
;MTENNAPSVEAVAETSKAVATENPNPTDNTDSRSSYYDKWDKFAKEEVKKTEEEDKKEKEEADKALGIDKTPKSEAEARDKAKHAALKEAKKAWDQKKASEAAAKHLIENKQGEEIVFDSKLLLGKPVLLFKNNKDCKFKIPQNLQHRLVKVFLESNDGCHFDFEVELVTHHVETAHCKDCTINVKAPLNTLQLDLCERISVKYLKGHYTNDTKIYHAGVQKLTIETHEYDTHTADYIEDGAVTLGEKCAEEQQFVTHLIEERVKTEIVVRDKGNMPATRDELRKADADERTQEREAELKKIGGNEAFKEGEYAQAAIFYTEAIELAPKGKDEETGKPISDLVHVCYANRAFCFQKLGHHEKAEEDSRKCIEIEPTYVKGLFRLGLALHARKKYHEAIPILGKALSLQPKNKQIKQALGFAELKLRKSVEQP
;
A
#
# COMPACT_ATOMS: atom_id res chain seq x y z
N MET A 1 43.87 -63.27 -31.82
CA MET A 1 42.97 -63.02 -30.68
C MET A 1 41.69 -62.48 -31.29
N THR A 2 40.79 -63.34 -31.76
CA THR A 2 39.69 -63.99 -31.00
C THR A 2 38.64 -62.96 -30.58
N GLU A 3 37.33 -63.07 -30.79
CA GLU A 3 36.36 -63.99 -31.42
C GLU A 3 35.08 -63.12 -31.51
N ASN A 4 34.45 -62.87 -32.65
CA ASN A 4 33.50 -63.68 -33.42
C ASN A 4 32.22 -64.18 -32.70
N ASN A 5 31.11 -63.91 -33.40
CA ASN A 5 29.86 -64.65 -33.51
C ASN A 5 28.68 -64.36 -32.56
N ALA A 6 27.68 -63.70 -33.16
CA ALA A 6 26.26 -64.00 -33.03
C ALA A 6 25.91 -65.34 -33.77
N PRO A 7 24.64 -65.67 -34.07
CA PRO A 7 23.42 -65.89 -33.28
C PRO A 7 22.76 -67.27 -33.62
N SER A 8 21.63 -67.66 -32.99
CA SER A 8 20.47 -68.42 -33.55
C SER A 8 19.60 -69.01 -32.42
N VAL A 9 18.29 -68.74 -32.31
CA VAL A 9 17.07 -69.25 -33.02
C VAL A 9 16.64 -70.67 -32.61
N GLU A 10 15.43 -70.81 -32.03
CA GLU A 10 14.32 -71.77 -32.34
C GLU A 10 13.29 -71.75 -31.18
N ALA A 11 12.02 -71.38 -31.40
CA ALA A 11 10.85 -72.22 -31.81
C ALA A 11 10.45 -73.22 -30.69
N VAL A 12 9.20 -73.42 -30.23
CA VAL A 12 7.93 -73.81 -30.89
C VAL A 12 6.82 -73.69 -29.81
N ALA A 13 5.75 -72.91 -30.01
CA ALA A 13 4.33 -73.28 -30.24
C ALA A 13 3.67 -74.33 -29.30
N GLU A 14 2.52 -73.96 -28.71
CA GLU A 14 1.20 -74.67 -28.71
C GLU A 14 0.18 -73.83 -27.89
N THR A 15 -0.69 -73.03 -28.53
CA THR A 15 -2.09 -73.32 -28.97
C THR A 15 -3.04 -73.68 -27.83
N SER A 16 -4.08 -72.90 -27.51
CA SER A 16 -5.40 -72.83 -28.18
C SER A 16 -6.40 -72.36 -27.09
N LYS A 17 -7.56 -71.71 -27.27
CA LYS A 17 -8.46 -71.40 -28.39
C LYS A 17 -9.40 -70.28 -27.91
N ALA A 18 -9.75 -69.36 -28.80
CA ALA A 18 -10.85 -68.40 -28.61
C ALA A 18 -12.22 -69.08 -28.74
N VAL A 19 -13.29 -68.41 -28.25
CA VAL A 19 -14.56 -68.15 -28.98
C VAL A 19 -15.47 -67.27 -28.10
N ALA A 20 -16.02 -66.22 -28.72
CA ALA A 20 -17.00 -65.28 -28.18
C ALA A 20 -18.40 -65.91 -28.07
N THR A 21 -19.29 -65.34 -27.24
CA THR A 21 -20.73 -65.24 -27.56
C THR A 21 -21.46 -64.34 -26.54
N GLU A 22 -22.16 -63.36 -27.11
CA GLU A 22 -23.53 -62.92 -26.80
C GLU A 22 -23.92 -62.41 -25.40
N ASN A 23 -24.33 -61.15 -25.44
CA ASN A 23 -25.18 -60.46 -24.50
C ASN A 23 -26.59 -61.10 -24.50
N PRO A 24 -27.25 -61.21 -23.34
CA PRO A 24 -28.59 -60.64 -23.30
C PRO A 24 -28.82 -59.83 -22.04
N ASN A 25 -29.32 -58.62 -22.24
CA ASN A 25 -29.92 -57.81 -21.18
C ASN A 25 -31.31 -58.39 -20.87
N PRO A 26 -31.70 -58.53 -19.59
CA PRO A 26 -33.10 -58.34 -19.25
C PRO A 26 -33.28 -57.45 -18.01
N THR A 27 -33.99 -56.34 -18.27
CA THR A 27 -35.11 -55.79 -17.48
C THR A 27 -34.88 -55.33 -16.04
N ASP A 28 -35.08 -54.02 -15.86
CA ASP A 28 -35.71 -53.34 -14.72
C ASP A 28 -35.76 -54.05 -13.37
N ASN A 29 -34.93 -53.57 -12.44
CA ASN A 29 -35.39 -53.28 -11.08
C ASN A 29 -34.48 -52.21 -10.45
N THR A 30 -34.65 -50.95 -10.88
CA THR A 30 -34.01 -49.77 -10.31
C THR A 30 -34.68 -49.33 -9.00
N ASP A 31 -34.80 -50.23 -8.02
CA ASP A 31 -35.12 -49.80 -6.66
C ASP A 31 -34.74 -50.86 -5.63
N SER A 32 -33.57 -50.69 -4.98
CA SER A 32 -33.27 -51.24 -3.63
C SER A 32 -31.77 -51.21 -3.27
N ARG A 33 -30.84 -50.96 -4.22
CA ARG A 33 -29.40 -50.87 -3.88
C ARG A 33 -28.93 -49.50 -3.37
N SER A 34 -29.66 -48.40 -3.64
CA SER A 34 -29.35 -47.06 -3.08
C SER A 34 -29.76 -46.95 -1.61
N SER A 35 -30.96 -47.42 -1.26
CA SER A 35 -31.52 -47.31 0.11
C SER A 35 -30.67 -47.99 1.18
N TYR A 36 -29.95 -49.08 0.87
CA TYR A 36 -29.10 -49.77 1.85
C TYR A 36 -27.84 -48.97 2.18
N TYR A 37 -27.11 -48.50 1.17
CA TYR A 37 -25.89 -47.72 1.37
C TYR A 37 -26.20 -46.31 1.90
N ASP A 38 -27.28 -45.64 1.46
CA ASP A 38 -27.65 -44.31 1.98
C ASP A 38 -28.03 -44.32 3.46
N LYS A 39 -28.70 -45.39 3.92
CA LYS A 39 -29.01 -45.60 5.36
C LYS A 39 -27.75 -45.92 6.15
N TRP A 40 -26.86 -46.75 5.61
CA TRP A 40 -25.57 -47.05 6.23
C TRP A 40 -24.66 -45.84 6.31
N ASP A 41 -24.66 -44.97 5.30
CA ASP A 41 -23.81 -43.78 5.25
C ASP A 41 -24.34 -42.69 6.22
N LYS A 42 -25.66 -42.55 6.35
CA LYS A 42 -26.27 -41.72 7.41
C LYS A 42 -26.00 -42.28 8.80
N PHE A 43 -26.17 -43.59 8.99
CA PHE A 43 -25.89 -44.25 10.27
C PHE A 43 -24.42 -44.11 10.65
N ALA A 44 -23.49 -44.33 9.70
CA ALA A 44 -22.06 -44.15 9.91
C ALA A 44 -21.70 -42.70 10.21
N LYS A 45 -22.31 -41.72 9.53
CA LYS A 45 -22.11 -40.30 9.84
C LYS A 45 -22.69 -39.89 11.19
N GLU A 46 -23.83 -40.44 11.58
CA GLU A 46 -24.43 -40.19 12.91
C GLU A 46 -23.65 -40.88 14.03
N GLU A 47 -23.14 -42.10 13.82
CA GLU A 47 -22.27 -42.82 14.74
C GLU A 47 -20.93 -42.12 14.90
N VAL A 48 -20.24 -41.77 13.80
CA VAL A 48 -18.98 -41.00 13.88
C VAL A 48 -19.20 -39.68 14.62
N LYS A 49 -20.31 -39.00 14.37
CA LYS A 49 -20.62 -37.75 15.06
C LYS A 49 -20.95 -37.96 16.55
N LYS A 50 -21.61 -39.07 16.90
CA LYS A 50 -21.81 -39.48 18.29
C LYS A 50 -20.50 -39.83 18.98
N THR A 51 -19.63 -40.60 18.34
CA THR A 51 -18.32 -40.96 18.86
C THR A 51 -17.45 -39.72 19.03
N GLU A 52 -17.47 -38.78 18.09
CA GLU A 52 -16.77 -37.50 18.23
C GLU A 52 -17.35 -36.62 19.36
N GLU A 53 -18.67 -36.64 19.57
CA GLU A 53 -19.33 -35.94 20.67
C GLU A 53 -19.05 -36.60 22.04
N GLU A 54 -18.98 -37.94 22.08
CA GLU A 54 -18.62 -38.74 23.25
C GLU A 54 -17.14 -38.57 23.59
N ASP A 55 -16.22 -38.71 22.64
CA ASP A 55 -14.79 -38.45 22.80
C ASP A 55 -14.54 -37.01 23.26
N LYS A 56 -15.32 -36.05 22.74
CA LYS A 56 -15.24 -34.65 23.18
C LYS A 56 -15.73 -34.48 24.63
N LYS A 57 -16.82 -35.14 25.01
CA LYS A 57 -17.31 -35.13 26.39
C LYS A 57 -16.35 -35.83 27.34
N GLU A 58 -15.84 -37.01 26.98
CA GLU A 58 -14.86 -37.75 27.77
C GLU A 58 -13.57 -36.96 27.91
N LYS A 59 -13.13 -36.26 26.85
CA LYS A 59 -11.99 -35.35 26.93
C LYS A 59 -12.27 -34.13 27.80
N GLU A 60 -13.47 -33.55 27.74
CA GLU A 60 -13.88 -32.44 28.62
C GLU A 60 -14.02 -32.87 30.09
N GLU A 61 -14.52 -34.08 30.36
CA GLU A 61 -14.60 -34.68 31.69
C GLU A 61 -13.22 -35.09 32.21
N ALA A 62 -12.34 -35.64 31.37
CA ALA A 62 -10.95 -35.94 31.70
C ALA A 62 -10.14 -34.66 31.98
N ASP A 63 -10.29 -33.62 31.15
CA ASP A 63 -9.67 -32.30 31.38
C ASP A 63 -10.14 -31.70 32.72
N LYS A 64 -11.43 -31.87 33.05
CA LYS A 64 -12.04 -31.39 34.31
C LYS A 64 -11.62 -32.22 35.52
N ALA A 65 -11.49 -33.54 35.37
CA ALA A 65 -11.03 -34.47 36.41
C ALA A 65 -9.53 -34.31 36.71
N LEU A 66 -8.74 -33.95 35.69
CA LEU A 66 -7.31 -33.64 35.82
C LEU A 66 -7.02 -32.20 36.25
N GLY A 67 -8.05 -31.37 36.44
CA GLY A 67 -7.89 -29.98 36.88
C GLY A 67 -7.15 -29.09 35.87
N ILE A 68 -7.19 -29.43 34.58
CA ILE A 68 -6.52 -28.64 33.53
C ILE A 68 -7.36 -27.38 33.27
N ASP A 69 -6.96 -26.28 33.89
CA ASP A 69 -7.54 -24.97 33.64
C ASP A 69 -7.21 -24.51 32.20
N LYS A 70 -8.25 -24.29 31.38
CA LYS A 70 -8.15 -23.81 29.99
C LYS A 70 -7.97 -22.29 29.91
N THR A 71 -7.95 -21.59 31.04
CA THR A 71 -7.53 -20.20 31.07
C THR A 71 -6.05 -20.11 30.70
N PRO A 72 -5.64 -19.10 29.92
CA PRO A 72 -4.24 -18.95 29.55
C PRO A 72 -3.41 -18.86 30.82
N LYS A 73 -2.42 -19.74 30.99
CA LYS A 73 -1.58 -19.75 32.20
C LYS A 73 -0.67 -18.52 32.26
N SER A 74 -0.58 -17.77 31.16
CA SER A 74 0.17 -16.53 31.05
C SER A 74 -0.43 -15.60 29.99
N GLU A 75 -0.08 -14.31 30.08
CA GLU A 75 -0.41 -13.31 29.06
C GLU A 75 0.14 -13.68 27.67
N ALA A 76 1.27 -14.40 27.62
CA ALA A 76 1.87 -14.87 26.37
C ALA A 76 0.99 -15.90 25.66
N GLU A 77 0.44 -16.87 26.39
CA GLU A 77 -0.44 -17.90 25.84
C GLU A 77 -1.80 -17.30 25.41
N ALA A 78 -2.29 -16.28 26.12
CA ALA A 78 -3.46 -15.52 25.73
C ALA A 78 -3.23 -14.77 24.40
N ARG A 79 -2.06 -14.15 24.28
CA ARG A 79 -1.64 -13.40 23.08
C ARG A 79 -1.48 -14.32 21.87
N ASP A 80 -0.89 -15.50 22.03
CA ASP A 80 -0.71 -16.46 20.93
C ASP A 80 -2.04 -17.05 20.45
N LYS A 81 -2.95 -17.36 21.37
CA LYS A 81 -4.30 -17.81 21.02
C LYS A 81 -5.10 -16.73 20.28
N ALA A 82 -5.00 -15.48 20.74
CA ALA A 82 -5.60 -14.33 20.06
C ALA A 82 -5.00 -14.11 18.66
N LYS A 83 -3.68 -14.23 18.53
CA LYS A 83 -2.97 -14.14 17.25
C LYS A 83 -3.41 -15.23 16.27
N HIS A 84 -3.55 -16.48 16.73
CA HIS A 84 -4.03 -17.58 15.89
C HIS A 84 -5.49 -17.41 15.46
N ALA A 85 -6.36 -16.91 16.35
CA ALA A 85 -7.73 -16.59 16.00
C ALA A 85 -7.80 -15.47 14.94
N ALA A 86 -7.04 -14.39 15.14
CA ALA A 86 -6.95 -13.29 14.18
C ALA A 86 -6.39 -13.75 12.81
N LEU A 87 -5.37 -14.63 12.80
CA LEU A 87 -4.83 -15.23 11.57
C LEU A 87 -5.88 -16.08 10.83
N LYS A 88 -6.70 -16.83 11.57
CA LYS A 88 -7.77 -17.65 11.00
C LYS A 88 -8.87 -16.78 10.39
N GLU A 89 -9.25 -15.70 11.05
CA GLU A 89 -10.21 -14.72 10.51
C GLU A 89 -9.66 -13.99 9.29
N ALA A 90 -8.41 -13.54 9.34
CA ALA A 90 -7.73 -12.91 8.21
C ALA A 90 -7.64 -13.85 7.00
N LYS A 91 -7.33 -15.13 7.20
CA LYS A 91 -7.33 -16.14 6.14
C LYS A 91 -8.73 -16.33 5.54
N LYS A 92 -9.76 -16.42 6.37
CA LYS A 92 -11.15 -16.53 5.90
C LYS A 92 -11.57 -15.31 5.07
N ALA A 93 -11.22 -14.10 5.51
CA ALA A 93 -11.48 -12.86 4.76
C ALA A 93 -10.72 -12.84 3.42
N TRP A 94 -9.48 -13.32 3.40
CA TRP A 94 -8.68 -13.45 2.18
C TRP A 94 -9.29 -14.46 1.20
N ASP A 95 -9.72 -15.64 1.68
CA ASP A 95 -10.38 -16.66 0.86
C ASP A 95 -11.71 -16.14 0.27
N GLN A 96 -12.50 -15.42 1.07
CA GLN A 96 -13.74 -14.77 0.61
C GLN A 96 -13.47 -13.70 -0.46
N LYS A 97 -12.45 -12.86 -0.25
CA LYS A 97 -12.02 -11.86 -1.24
C LYS A 97 -11.59 -12.52 -2.54
N LYS A 98 -10.77 -13.58 -2.47
CA LYS A 98 -10.31 -14.36 -3.63
C LYS A 98 -11.46 -14.99 -4.40
N ALA A 99 -12.46 -15.54 -3.71
CA ALA A 99 -13.67 -16.09 -4.32
C ALA A 99 -14.52 -15.00 -5.01
N SER A 100 -14.67 -13.83 -4.39
CA SER A 100 -15.38 -12.68 -4.97
C SER A 100 -14.67 -12.15 -6.23
N GLU A 101 -13.34 -12.07 -6.21
CA GLU A 101 -12.53 -11.65 -7.36
C GLU A 101 -12.65 -12.65 -8.53
N ALA A 102 -12.64 -13.96 -8.24
CA ALA A 102 -12.84 -14.99 -9.25
C ALA A 102 -14.26 -14.94 -9.86
N ALA A 103 -15.28 -14.68 -9.04
CA ALA A 103 -16.66 -14.54 -9.52
C ALA A 103 -16.84 -13.34 -10.46
N ALA A 104 -16.12 -12.24 -10.21
CA ALA A 104 -16.17 -11.02 -11.01
C ALA A 104 -15.39 -11.10 -12.35
N LYS A 105 -14.52 -12.10 -12.53
CA LYS A 105 -13.69 -12.28 -13.73
C LYS A 105 -14.41 -13.12 -14.79
N HIS A 106 -14.49 -12.58 -16.01
CA HIS A 106 -14.78 -13.34 -17.21
C HIS A 106 -13.46 -13.86 -17.79
N LEU A 107 -13.32 -15.19 -17.80
CA LEU A 107 -12.10 -15.88 -18.21
C LEU A 107 -12.21 -16.30 -19.68
N ILE A 108 -11.24 -15.87 -20.49
CA ILE A 108 -11.04 -16.32 -21.86
C ILE A 108 -9.72 -17.07 -21.90
N GLU A 109 -9.81 -18.39 -22.07
CA GLU A 109 -8.62 -19.23 -21.99
C GLU A 109 -8.48 -20.22 -23.14
N ASN A 110 -7.22 -20.55 -23.45
CA ASN A 110 -6.81 -21.60 -24.37
C ASN A 110 -7.39 -21.42 -25.80
N LYS A 111 -7.60 -20.18 -26.24
CA LYS A 111 -8.00 -19.87 -27.62
C LYS A 111 -6.80 -19.91 -28.55
N GLN A 112 -7.02 -20.31 -29.81
CA GLN A 112 -5.96 -20.44 -30.79
C GLN A 112 -6.39 -19.95 -32.18
N GLY A 113 -5.69 -18.94 -32.73
CA GLY A 113 -5.94 -18.42 -34.08
C GLY A 113 -7.30 -17.75 -34.28
N GLU A 114 -8.04 -17.48 -33.19
CA GLU A 114 -9.40 -16.93 -33.23
C GLU A 114 -9.37 -15.40 -33.31
N GLU A 115 -10.33 -14.83 -34.05
CA GLU A 115 -10.65 -13.41 -34.00
C GLU A 115 -11.98 -13.23 -33.27
N ILE A 116 -11.93 -12.60 -32.10
CA ILE A 116 -13.07 -12.45 -31.19
C ILE A 116 -13.37 -10.96 -31.00
N VAL A 117 -14.57 -10.57 -31.40
CA VAL A 117 -15.11 -9.22 -31.13
C VAL A 117 -16.10 -9.33 -29.98
N PHE A 118 -15.79 -8.68 -28.85
CA PHE A 118 -16.64 -8.71 -27.67
C PHE A 118 -17.93 -7.93 -27.87
N ASP A 119 -19.03 -8.45 -27.32
CA ASP A 119 -20.28 -7.73 -27.18
C ASP A 119 -20.78 -7.85 -25.73
N SER A 120 -21.89 -7.18 -25.44
CA SER A 120 -22.46 -7.18 -24.08
C SER A 120 -22.92 -8.58 -23.63
N LYS A 121 -23.20 -9.51 -24.55
CA LYS A 121 -23.60 -10.88 -24.24
C LYS A 121 -22.39 -11.72 -23.84
N LEU A 122 -21.26 -11.55 -24.53
CA LEU A 122 -20.01 -12.25 -24.25
C LEU A 122 -19.44 -11.89 -22.87
N LEU A 123 -19.63 -10.65 -22.39
CA LEU A 123 -19.15 -10.24 -21.07
C LEU A 123 -19.87 -10.91 -19.90
N LEU A 124 -21.06 -11.50 -20.11
CA LEU A 124 -21.88 -12.12 -19.07
C LEU A 124 -22.11 -11.20 -17.84
N GLY A 125 -22.17 -9.88 -18.04
CA GLY A 125 -22.30 -8.89 -16.97
C GLY A 125 -21.11 -8.78 -16.02
N LYS A 126 -19.98 -9.44 -16.32
CA LYS A 126 -18.80 -9.44 -15.45
C LYS A 126 -17.92 -8.21 -15.72
N PRO A 127 -17.51 -7.48 -14.67
CA PRO A 127 -16.78 -6.23 -14.82
C PRO A 127 -15.27 -6.40 -15.08
N VAL A 128 -14.73 -7.61 -15.03
CA VAL A 128 -13.28 -7.84 -15.20
C VAL A 128 -13.04 -8.88 -16.28
N LEU A 129 -12.13 -8.61 -17.22
CA LEU A 129 -11.69 -9.58 -18.22
C LEU A 129 -10.34 -10.18 -17.84
N LEU A 130 -10.19 -11.49 -18.00
CA LEU A 130 -8.94 -12.22 -17.87
C LEU A 130 -8.71 -13.06 -19.13
N PHE A 131 -7.66 -12.74 -19.87
CA PHE A 131 -7.19 -13.50 -21.03
C PHE A 131 -6.02 -14.36 -20.61
N LYS A 132 -6.16 -15.69 -20.67
CA LYS A 132 -5.16 -16.63 -20.18
C LYS A 132 -4.76 -17.67 -21.22
N ASN A 133 -3.47 -17.89 -21.45
CA ASN A 133 -2.97 -18.96 -22.32
C ASN A 133 -3.54 -18.94 -23.76
N ASN A 134 -3.85 -17.77 -24.31
CA ASN A 134 -4.32 -17.66 -25.69
C ASN A 134 -3.14 -17.54 -26.65
N LYS A 135 -3.29 -18.09 -27.86
CA LYS A 135 -2.23 -18.13 -28.87
C LYS A 135 -2.70 -17.61 -30.23
N ASP A 136 -1.93 -16.72 -30.84
CA ASP A 136 -2.17 -16.18 -32.19
C ASP A 136 -3.59 -15.60 -32.38
N CYS A 137 -4.21 -15.09 -31.31
CA CYS A 137 -5.58 -14.60 -31.33
C CYS A 137 -5.66 -13.08 -31.52
N LYS A 138 -6.80 -12.59 -32.00
CA LYS A 138 -7.14 -11.17 -32.08
C LYS A 138 -8.39 -10.90 -31.26
N PHE A 139 -8.27 -10.03 -30.27
CA PHE A 139 -9.36 -9.66 -29.37
C PHE A 139 -9.70 -8.19 -29.57
N LYS A 140 -10.94 -7.91 -29.95
CA LYS A 140 -11.46 -6.55 -30.09
C LYS A 140 -12.51 -6.27 -29.03
N ILE A 141 -12.28 -5.25 -28.22
CA ILE A 141 -13.17 -4.84 -27.13
C ILE A 141 -13.74 -3.46 -27.51
N PRO A 142 -14.95 -3.41 -28.11
CA PRO A 142 -15.50 -2.20 -28.70
C PRO A 142 -15.97 -1.20 -27.63
N GLN A 143 -16.10 0.07 -28.02
CA GLN A 143 -16.58 1.15 -27.14
C GLN A 143 -18.01 0.92 -26.59
N ASN A 144 -18.89 0.30 -27.39
CA ASN A 144 -20.33 0.23 -27.14
C ASN A 144 -20.77 -0.96 -26.26
N LEU A 145 -20.12 -1.16 -25.12
CA LEU A 145 -20.51 -2.18 -24.15
C LEU A 145 -21.58 -1.63 -23.19
N GLN A 146 -22.65 -2.39 -22.95
CA GLN A 146 -23.73 -2.01 -22.02
C GLN A 146 -23.24 -1.96 -20.57
N HIS A 147 -22.26 -2.79 -20.23
CA HIS A 147 -21.69 -2.88 -18.89
C HIS A 147 -20.33 -2.18 -18.85
N ARG A 148 -20.08 -1.43 -17.76
CA ARG A 148 -18.78 -0.78 -17.53
C ARG A 148 -17.73 -1.83 -17.21
N LEU A 149 -16.63 -1.81 -17.95
CA LEU A 149 -15.50 -2.68 -17.70
C LEU A 149 -14.57 -2.01 -16.69
N VAL A 150 -14.25 -2.71 -15.61
CA VAL A 150 -13.45 -2.20 -14.51
C VAL A 150 -11.96 -2.38 -14.80
N LYS A 151 -11.53 -3.58 -15.17
CA LYS A 151 -10.11 -3.94 -15.31
C LYS A 151 -9.90 -5.09 -16.28
N VAL A 152 -8.73 -5.16 -16.89
CA VAL A 152 -8.33 -6.27 -17.79
C VAL A 152 -7.00 -6.86 -17.35
N PHE A 153 -6.91 -8.18 -17.43
CA PHE A 153 -5.71 -8.96 -17.16
C PHE A 153 -5.34 -9.80 -18.38
N LEU A 154 -4.08 -9.76 -18.77
CA LEU A 154 -3.47 -10.55 -19.85
C LEU A 154 -2.40 -11.45 -19.22
N GLU A 155 -2.62 -12.76 -19.18
CA GLU A 155 -1.71 -13.70 -18.53
C GLU A 155 -1.28 -14.78 -19.53
N SER A 156 0.03 -14.95 -19.74
CA SER A 156 0.58 -16.07 -20.53
C SER A 156 0.04 -16.16 -21.97
N ASN A 157 -0.26 -15.04 -22.62
CA ASN A 157 -0.70 -15.00 -24.01
C ASN A 157 0.50 -14.90 -24.95
N ASP A 158 0.44 -15.56 -26.11
CA ASP A 158 1.52 -15.65 -27.11
C ASP A 158 0.99 -15.22 -28.49
N GLY A 159 1.66 -14.29 -29.17
CA GLY A 159 1.27 -13.85 -30.52
C GLY A 159 -0.09 -13.12 -30.60
N CYS A 160 -0.65 -12.67 -29.48
CA CYS A 160 -2.01 -12.13 -29.42
C CYS A 160 -2.08 -10.62 -29.66
N HIS A 161 -3.18 -10.16 -30.23
CA HIS A 161 -3.46 -8.74 -30.48
C HIS A 161 -4.69 -8.30 -29.70
N PHE A 162 -4.59 -7.21 -28.94
CA PHE A 162 -5.64 -6.69 -28.08
C PHE A 162 -6.00 -5.25 -28.50
N ASP A 163 -7.21 -5.06 -29.02
CA ASP A 163 -7.75 -3.77 -29.42
C ASP A 163 -8.71 -3.25 -28.36
N PHE A 164 -8.26 -2.28 -27.56
CA PHE A 164 -9.05 -1.63 -26.52
C PHE A 164 -9.68 -0.34 -27.05
N GLU A 165 -10.96 -0.42 -27.46
CA GLU A 165 -11.78 0.74 -27.84
C GLU A 165 -12.73 1.16 -26.69
N VAL A 166 -12.78 0.39 -25.60
CA VAL A 166 -13.57 0.68 -24.40
C VAL A 166 -12.75 1.43 -23.35
N GLU A 167 -13.38 2.40 -22.69
CA GLU A 167 -12.83 3.04 -21.50
C GLU A 167 -13.00 2.15 -20.27
N LEU A 168 -11.90 1.88 -19.57
CA LEU A 168 -11.92 1.13 -18.32
C LEU A 168 -12.18 2.07 -17.14
N VAL A 169 -13.02 1.68 -16.19
CA VAL A 169 -13.26 2.48 -14.97
C VAL A 169 -11.96 2.78 -14.23
N THR A 170 -11.06 1.79 -14.14
CA THR A 170 -9.78 1.96 -13.45
C THR A 170 -8.68 2.51 -14.34
N HIS A 171 -8.92 2.65 -15.66
CA HIS A 171 -7.89 2.99 -16.64
C HIS A 171 -6.63 2.11 -16.54
N HIS A 172 -6.81 0.85 -16.10
CA HIS A 172 -5.72 -0.06 -15.71
C HIS A 172 -5.79 -1.40 -16.45
N VAL A 173 -4.66 -1.80 -17.05
CA VAL A 173 -4.45 -3.13 -17.64
C VAL A 173 -3.22 -3.77 -17.00
N GLU A 174 -3.33 -5.05 -16.62
CA GLU A 174 -2.19 -5.85 -16.16
C GLU A 174 -1.84 -6.91 -17.18
N THR A 175 -0.56 -7.04 -17.49
CA THR A 175 -0.03 -8.03 -18.42
C THR A 175 1.12 -8.76 -17.73
N ALA A 176 1.04 -10.09 -17.69
CA ALA A 176 2.06 -10.93 -17.08
C ALA A 176 2.40 -12.10 -17.99
N HIS A 177 3.68 -12.44 -18.09
CA HIS A 177 4.18 -13.61 -18.82
C HIS A 177 3.74 -13.69 -20.29
N CYS A 178 3.40 -12.54 -20.90
CA CYS A 178 2.96 -12.51 -22.29
C CYS A 178 4.16 -12.37 -23.23
N LYS A 179 4.00 -12.89 -24.44
CA LYS A 179 5.04 -12.94 -25.45
C LYS A 179 4.51 -12.56 -26.82
N ASP A 180 5.28 -11.79 -27.59
CA ASP A 180 4.93 -11.46 -28.97
C ASP A 180 3.52 -10.81 -29.12
N CYS A 181 3.09 -10.07 -28.10
CA CYS A 181 1.74 -9.51 -28.04
C CYS A 181 1.70 -8.03 -28.42
N THR A 182 0.60 -7.62 -29.06
CA THR A 182 0.33 -6.22 -29.40
C THR A 182 -0.88 -5.70 -28.62
N ILE A 183 -0.75 -4.54 -27.98
CA ILE A 183 -1.81 -3.84 -27.26
C ILE A 183 -2.09 -2.51 -27.95
N ASN A 184 -3.24 -2.40 -28.59
CA ASN A 184 -3.69 -1.18 -29.25
C ASN A 184 -4.66 -0.43 -28.34
N VAL A 185 -4.24 0.72 -27.82
CA VAL A 185 -5.00 1.59 -26.93
C VAL A 185 -5.70 2.65 -27.75
N LYS A 186 -7.01 2.50 -27.92
CA LYS A 186 -7.91 3.42 -28.66
C LYS A 186 -8.96 4.08 -27.75
N ALA A 187 -8.76 3.99 -26.44
CA ALA A 187 -9.53 4.63 -25.39
C ALA A 187 -8.59 5.03 -24.24
N PRO A 188 -8.94 6.01 -23.39
CA PRO A 188 -8.05 6.46 -22.32
C PRO A 188 -7.56 5.31 -21.44
N LEU A 189 -6.23 5.18 -21.33
CA LEU A 189 -5.56 4.22 -20.46
C LEU A 189 -4.40 4.92 -19.74
N ASN A 190 -4.50 5.02 -18.41
CA ASN A 190 -3.53 5.76 -17.60
C ASN A 190 -2.47 4.83 -17.02
N THR A 191 -2.77 3.56 -16.80
CA THR A 191 -1.84 2.63 -16.19
C THR A 191 -1.82 1.31 -16.94
N LEU A 192 -0.64 0.96 -17.43
CA LEU A 192 -0.35 -0.38 -17.95
C LEU A 192 0.75 -0.99 -17.10
N GLN A 193 0.52 -2.20 -16.59
CA GLN A 193 1.52 -2.96 -15.85
C GLN A 193 1.96 -4.16 -16.70
N LEU A 194 3.27 -4.34 -16.83
CA LEU A 194 3.89 -5.40 -17.61
C LEU A 194 4.92 -6.15 -16.75
N ASP A 195 4.66 -7.41 -16.45
CA ASP A 195 5.55 -8.23 -15.62
C ASP A 195 6.02 -9.45 -16.40
N LEU A 196 7.34 -9.66 -16.46
CA LEU A 196 7.97 -10.87 -17.03
C LEU A 196 7.52 -11.16 -18.47
N CYS A 197 7.43 -10.11 -19.30
CA CYS A 197 6.97 -10.20 -20.69
C CYS A 197 8.12 -10.09 -21.71
N GLU A 198 7.91 -10.57 -22.93
CA GLU A 198 8.91 -10.54 -24.01
C GLU A 198 8.28 -10.04 -25.32
N ARG A 199 8.90 -9.04 -25.98
CA ARG A 199 8.44 -8.49 -27.27
C ARG A 199 6.98 -8.02 -27.24
N ILE A 200 6.69 -7.06 -26.36
CA ILE A 200 5.38 -6.44 -26.26
C ILE A 200 5.37 -5.13 -27.07
N SER A 201 4.41 -4.97 -27.96
CA SER A 201 4.16 -3.71 -28.67
C SER A 201 2.93 -3.03 -28.09
N VAL A 202 3.05 -1.78 -27.66
CA VAL A 202 1.93 -0.98 -27.14
C VAL A 202 1.77 0.24 -28.04
N LYS A 203 0.58 0.43 -28.60
CA LYS A 203 0.28 1.52 -29.53
C LYS A 203 -0.81 2.40 -28.95
N TYR A 204 -0.47 3.65 -28.64
CA TYR A 204 -1.43 4.65 -28.16
C TYR A 204 -1.92 5.50 -29.32
N LEU A 205 -3.24 5.49 -29.53
CA LEU A 205 -3.90 6.41 -30.44
C LEU A 205 -3.89 7.84 -29.85
N LYS A 206 -3.76 8.85 -30.72
CA LYS A 206 -3.72 10.27 -30.31
C LYS A 206 -4.93 10.65 -29.45
N GLY A 207 -4.68 11.36 -28.35
CA GLY A 207 -5.72 11.82 -27.43
C GLY A 207 -6.15 10.79 -26.38
N HIS A 208 -5.53 9.60 -26.36
CA HIS A 208 -5.83 8.53 -25.40
C HIS A 208 -4.71 8.28 -24.36
N TYR A 209 -3.71 9.17 -24.31
CA TYR A 209 -2.72 9.27 -23.24
C TYR A 209 -2.66 10.72 -22.74
N THR A 210 -2.23 10.89 -21.49
CA THR A 210 -2.06 12.18 -20.82
C THR A 210 -0.70 12.21 -20.12
N ASN A 211 -0.29 13.35 -19.57
CA ASN A 211 0.93 13.44 -18.75
C ASN A 211 0.93 12.52 -17.51
N ASP A 212 -0.24 11.97 -17.13
CA ASP A 212 -0.40 11.01 -16.05
C ASP A 212 -0.32 9.55 -16.53
N THR A 213 -0.22 9.29 -17.83
CA THR A 213 -0.12 7.94 -18.40
C THR A 213 1.25 7.33 -18.10
N LYS A 214 1.23 6.17 -17.43
CA LYS A 214 2.42 5.44 -16.97
C LYS A 214 2.35 3.97 -17.39
N ILE A 215 3.49 3.44 -17.81
CA ILE A 215 3.69 2.00 -18.03
C ILE A 215 4.68 1.51 -16.99
N TYR A 216 4.21 0.72 -16.02
CA TYR A 216 5.07 0.05 -15.06
C TYR A 216 5.56 -1.26 -15.66
N HIS A 217 6.86 -1.52 -15.62
CA HIS A 217 7.41 -2.75 -16.15
C HIS A 217 8.53 -3.34 -15.27
N ALA A 218 8.49 -4.67 -15.10
CA ALA A 218 9.52 -5.44 -14.40
C ALA A 218 9.82 -6.73 -15.16
N GLY A 219 11.10 -7.01 -15.43
CA GLY A 219 11.53 -8.17 -16.19
C GLY A 219 11.01 -8.21 -17.64
N VAL A 220 10.77 -7.06 -18.27
CA VAL A 220 10.22 -6.97 -19.63
C VAL A 220 11.31 -6.74 -20.68
N GLN A 221 11.42 -7.64 -21.64
CA GLN A 221 12.39 -7.53 -22.74
C GLN A 221 11.72 -7.01 -24.02
N LYS A 222 12.38 -6.08 -24.71
CA LYS A 222 11.92 -5.51 -25.99
C LYS A 222 10.49 -4.98 -25.93
N LEU A 223 10.21 -4.07 -25.00
CA LEU A 223 8.97 -3.30 -24.97
C LEU A 223 9.07 -2.18 -26.02
N THR A 224 8.13 -2.17 -26.96
CA THR A 224 8.01 -1.13 -27.99
C THR A 224 6.76 -0.30 -27.72
N ILE A 225 6.92 1.01 -27.59
CA ILE A 225 5.84 1.96 -27.35
C ILE A 225 5.76 2.90 -28.55
N GLU A 226 4.62 2.86 -29.23
CA GLU A 226 4.32 3.71 -30.37
C GLU A 226 3.25 4.73 -29.95
N THR A 227 3.54 6.01 -30.18
CA THR A 227 2.56 7.09 -30.06
C THR A 227 2.41 7.76 -31.42
N HIS A 228 1.24 8.30 -31.74
CA HIS A 228 1.00 8.92 -33.06
C HIS A 228 1.86 10.17 -33.32
N GLU A 229 2.42 10.80 -32.28
CA GLU A 229 3.15 12.08 -32.40
C GLU A 229 4.68 11.95 -32.27
N TYR A 230 5.19 10.85 -31.72
CA TYR A 230 6.62 10.66 -31.45
C TYR A 230 7.18 9.39 -32.07
N ASP A 231 8.50 9.40 -32.28
CA ASP A 231 9.27 8.22 -32.66
C ASP A 231 8.96 7.03 -31.73
N THR A 232 9.10 5.83 -32.28
CA THR A 232 9.03 4.58 -31.53
C THR A 232 9.98 4.60 -30.34
N HIS A 233 9.45 4.50 -29.12
CA HIS A 233 10.26 4.35 -27.91
C HIS A 233 10.44 2.87 -27.60
N THR A 234 11.66 2.47 -27.27
CA THR A 234 11.96 1.10 -26.83
C THR A 234 12.45 1.12 -25.40
N ALA A 235 11.94 0.22 -24.58
CA ALA A 235 12.44 -0.08 -23.25
C ALA A 235 12.85 -1.55 -23.20
N ASP A 236 13.98 -1.84 -22.59
CA ASP A 236 14.46 -3.21 -22.41
C ASP A 236 15.07 -3.33 -21.02
N TYR A 237 14.60 -4.34 -20.27
CA TYR A 237 14.96 -4.53 -18.88
C TYR A 237 16.47 -4.44 -18.60
N ILE A 238 17.29 -5.11 -19.42
CA ILE A 238 18.74 -5.15 -19.21
C ILE A 238 19.39 -3.85 -19.70
N GLU A 239 18.98 -3.35 -20.87
CA GLU A 239 19.55 -2.11 -21.45
C GLU A 239 19.23 -0.87 -20.59
N ASP A 240 18.06 -0.87 -19.92
CA ASP A 240 17.63 0.19 -19.01
C ASP A 240 18.32 0.12 -17.63
N GLY A 241 19.19 -0.87 -17.40
CA GLY A 241 20.08 -0.94 -16.24
C GLY A 241 19.71 -1.98 -15.19
N ALA A 242 18.90 -2.99 -15.53
CA ALA A 242 18.72 -4.14 -14.64
C ALA A 242 19.94 -5.06 -14.65
N VAL A 243 20.30 -5.60 -13.48
CA VAL A 243 21.54 -6.37 -13.30
C VAL A 243 21.41 -7.84 -13.71
N THR A 244 20.22 -8.44 -13.55
CA THR A 244 19.98 -9.86 -13.88
C THR A 244 18.55 -10.06 -14.39
N LEU A 245 18.37 -10.96 -15.36
CA LEU A 245 17.05 -11.40 -15.84
C LEU A 245 16.72 -12.75 -15.17
N GLY A 246 15.67 -12.79 -14.33
CA GLY A 246 15.07 -14.05 -13.89
C GLY A 246 15.90 -14.94 -12.94
N GLU A 247 17.07 -14.50 -12.46
CA GLU A 247 17.63 -15.04 -11.21
C GLU A 247 17.04 -14.28 -10.01
N LYS A 248 16.97 -14.92 -8.84
CA LYS A 248 16.52 -14.28 -7.59
C LYS A 248 17.47 -13.15 -7.21
N CYS A 249 17.28 -11.97 -7.79
CA CYS A 249 17.72 -10.73 -7.18
C CYS A 249 16.96 -10.57 -5.85
N ALA A 250 17.60 -9.99 -4.84
CA ALA A 250 16.92 -9.72 -3.57
C ALA A 250 15.65 -8.85 -3.77
N GLU A 251 15.63 -8.03 -4.83
CA GLU A 251 14.48 -7.23 -5.27
C GLU A 251 14.47 -7.17 -6.81
N GLU A 252 13.38 -7.59 -7.46
CA GLU A 252 13.20 -7.36 -8.90
C GLU A 252 13.15 -5.85 -9.16
N GLN A 253 14.00 -5.36 -10.07
CA GLN A 253 14.04 -3.94 -10.39
C GLN A 253 12.76 -3.58 -11.16
N GLN A 254 12.10 -2.51 -10.76
CA GLN A 254 10.91 -2.02 -11.43
C GLN A 254 11.28 -0.74 -12.20
N PHE A 255 10.65 -0.55 -13.34
CA PHE A 255 10.78 0.63 -14.16
C PHE A 255 9.41 1.24 -14.43
N VAL A 256 9.41 2.54 -14.74
CA VAL A 256 8.23 3.27 -15.17
C VAL A 256 8.55 4.05 -16.44
N THR A 257 7.76 3.83 -17.49
CA THR A 257 7.77 4.66 -18.69
C THR A 257 6.66 5.68 -18.62
N HIS A 258 7.04 6.95 -18.64
CA HIS A 258 6.13 8.09 -18.67
C HIS A 258 5.80 8.45 -20.12
N LEU A 259 4.51 8.56 -20.45
CA LEU A 259 4.04 9.10 -21.71
C LEU A 259 3.65 10.55 -21.46
N ILE A 260 4.59 11.47 -21.72
CA ILE A 260 4.37 12.91 -21.55
C ILE A 260 4.06 13.46 -22.93
N GLU A 261 3.17 14.46 -23.02
CA GLU A 261 2.71 15.04 -24.29
C GLU A 261 3.84 15.42 -25.25
N GLU A 262 5.06 15.70 -24.76
CA GLU A 262 6.24 16.08 -25.56
C GLU A 262 7.37 15.02 -25.59
N ARG A 263 7.29 13.95 -24.80
CA ARG A 263 8.37 12.95 -24.66
C ARG A 263 7.93 11.64 -24.04
N VAL A 264 8.54 10.54 -24.47
CA VAL A 264 8.48 9.25 -23.76
C VAL A 264 9.79 9.06 -22.98
N LYS A 265 9.69 8.70 -21.70
CA LYS A 265 10.87 8.54 -20.82
C LYS A 265 10.73 7.34 -19.90
N THR A 266 11.71 6.43 -19.91
CA THR A 266 11.81 5.32 -18.95
C THR A 266 12.70 5.70 -17.77
N GLU A 267 12.26 5.37 -16.56
CA GLU A 267 13.00 5.59 -15.31
C GLU A 267 12.97 4.36 -14.42
N ILE A 268 14.05 4.13 -13.69
CA ILE A 268 14.08 3.11 -12.63
C ILE A 268 13.26 3.57 -11.42
N VAL A 269 12.45 2.68 -10.88
CA VAL A 269 11.74 2.85 -9.61
C VAL A 269 12.71 2.55 -8.48
N VAL A 270 12.80 3.48 -7.55
CA VAL A 270 13.59 3.42 -6.32
C VAL A 270 12.65 3.53 -5.11
N ARG A 271 13.19 3.34 -3.90
CA ARG A 271 12.45 3.52 -2.64
C ARG A 271 12.75 4.87 -2.02
N ASP A 272 11.72 5.58 -1.56
CA ASP A 272 11.86 6.80 -0.79
C ASP A 272 12.18 6.52 0.70
N LYS A 273 12.27 7.59 1.52
CA LYS A 273 12.53 7.48 2.97
C LYS A 273 11.46 6.66 3.72
N GLY A 274 10.23 6.58 3.18
CA GLY A 274 9.11 5.82 3.72
C GLY A 274 8.96 4.42 3.10
N ASN A 275 9.95 3.96 2.33
CA ASN A 275 9.92 2.70 1.56
C ASN A 275 8.81 2.64 0.49
N MET A 276 8.33 3.80 0.04
CA MET A 276 7.36 3.91 -1.05
C MET A 276 8.08 3.95 -2.41
N PRO A 277 7.49 3.37 -3.47
CA PRO A 277 8.07 3.44 -4.81
C PRO A 277 8.01 4.87 -5.36
N ALA A 278 9.14 5.36 -5.86
CA ALA A 278 9.30 6.68 -6.48
C ALA A 278 10.36 6.63 -7.59
N THR A 279 10.41 7.63 -8.48
CA THR A 279 11.55 7.80 -9.39
C THR A 279 12.62 8.71 -8.80
N ARG A 280 13.86 8.66 -9.32
CA ARG A 280 14.93 9.58 -8.90
C ARG A 280 14.55 11.05 -9.12
N ASP A 281 13.84 11.34 -10.21
CA ASP A 281 13.36 12.69 -10.50
C ASP A 281 12.26 13.13 -9.52
N GLU A 282 11.35 12.22 -9.15
CA GLU A 282 10.33 12.48 -8.11
C GLU A 282 10.99 12.76 -6.75
N LEU A 283 11.98 11.96 -6.34
CA LEU A 283 12.74 12.20 -5.10
C LEU A 283 13.47 13.54 -5.14
N ARG A 284 14.13 13.86 -6.26
CA ARG A 284 14.83 15.15 -6.42
C ARG A 284 13.88 16.33 -6.35
N LYS A 285 12.68 16.22 -6.93
CA LYS A 285 11.63 17.25 -6.87
C LYS A 285 11.11 17.39 -5.43
N ALA A 286 10.81 16.29 -4.76
CA ALA A 286 10.38 16.30 -3.36
C ALA A 286 11.41 16.97 -2.45
N ASP A 287 12.70 16.63 -2.59
CA ASP A 287 13.80 17.26 -1.85
C ASP A 287 13.93 18.76 -2.18
N ALA A 288 13.68 19.16 -3.43
CA ALA A 288 13.72 20.56 -3.84
C ALA A 288 12.52 21.35 -3.28
N ASP A 289 11.34 20.75 -3.28
CA ASP A 289 10.11 21.33 -2.73
C ASP A 289 10.22 21.47 -1.21
N GLU A 290 10.73 20.45 -0.51
CA GLU A 290 11.00 20.50 0.94
C GLU A 290 11.97 21.64 1.28
N ARG A 291 13.10 21.74 0.56
CA ARG A 291 14.05 22.86 0.72
C ARG A 291 13.42 24.22 0.43
N THR A 292 12.50 24.28 -0.53
CA THR A 292 11.80 25.51 -0.88
C THR A 292 10.83 25.91 0.23
N GLN A 293 10.07 24.96 0.76
CA GLN A 293 9.16 25.17 1.90
C GLN A 293 9.92 25.60 3.16
N GLU A 294 11.05 24.97 3.48
CA GLU A 294 11.91 25.39 4.60
C GLU A 294 12.41 26.82 4.43
N ARG A 295 12.87 27.17 3.22
CA ARG A 295 13.33 28.53 2.91
C ARG A 295 12.20 29.54 3.01
N GLU A 296 11.01 29.22 2.52
CA GLU A 296 9.83 30.07 2.64
C GLU A 296 9.42 30.27 4.11
N ALA A 297 9.40 29.19 4.90
CA ALA A 297 9.11 29.26 6.33
C ALA A 297 10.10 30.19 7.07
N GLU A 298 11.39 30.11 6.73
CA GLU A 298 12.42 31.00 7.27
C GLU A 298 12.18 32.47 6.86
N LEU A 299 11.84 32.74 5.60
CA LEU A 299 11.49 34.08 5.13
C LEU A 299 10.26 34.64 5.85
N LYS A 300 9.23 33.81 6.08
CA LYS A 300 8.06 34.21 6.87
C LYS A 300 8.44 34.53 8.31
N LYS A 301 9.31 33.74 8.95
CA LYS A 301 9.84 34.08 10.28
C LYS A 301 10.60 35.42 10.27
N ILE A 302 11.42 35.68 9.25
CA ILE A 302 12.15 36.94 9.11
C ILE A 302 11.18 38.12 8.98
N GLY A 303 10.17 38.02 8.10
CA GLY A 303 9.12 39.03 7.98
C GLY A 303 8.35 39.26 9.29
N GLY A 304 8.09 38.19 10.05
CA GLY A 304 7.51 38.29 11.39
C GLY A 304 8.41 39.02 12.40
N ASN A 305 9.72 38.78 12.34
CA ASN A 305 10.69 39.48 13.19
C ASN A 305 10.80 40.97 12.83
N GLU A 306 10.71 41.31 11.55
CA GLU A 306 10.72 42.69 11.05
C GLU A 306 9.46 43.43 11.48
N ALA A 307 8.27 42.89 11.18
CA ALA A 307 6.99 43.46 11.62
C ALA A 307 6.92 43.65 13.15
N PHE A 308 7.50 42.71 13.92
CA PHE A 308 7.56 42.83 15.37
C PHE A 308 8.41 44.04 15.83
N LYS A 309 9.54 44.31 15.16
CA LYS A 309 10.41 45.46 15.47
C LYS A 309 9.71 46.79 15.19
N GLU A 310 8.92 46.84 14.13
CA GLU A 310 8.09 48.01 13.77
C GLU A 310 6.87 48.19 14.69
N GLY A 311 6.62 47.24 15.61
CA GLY A 311 5.50 47.29 16.53
C GLY A 311 4.19 46.75 15.95
N GLU A 312 4.21 46.22 14.72
CA GLU A 312 3.06 45.63 14.04
C GLU A 312 2.80 44.19 14.53
N TYR A 313 2.40 44.06 15.80
CA TYR A 313 2.32 42.75 16.47
C TYR A 313 1.30 41.80 15.85
N ALA A 314 0.18 42.31 15.31
CA ALA A 314 -0.82 41.49 14.62
C ALA A 314 -0.25 40.91 13.31
N GLN A 315 0.40 41.74 12.51
CA GLN A 315 1.03 41.32 11.25
C GLN A 315 2.19 40.34 11.51
N ALA A 316 3.00 40.60 12.53
CA ALA A 316 4.04 39.67 12.97
C ALA A 316 3.46 38.30 13.33
N ALA A 317 2.32 38.25 14.04
CA ALA A 317 1.67 36.99 14.39
C ALA A 317 1.18 36.21 13.15
N ILE A 318 0.71 36.90 12.10
CA ILE A 318 0.33 36.26 10.83
C ILE A 318 1.56 35.63 10.18
N PHE A 319 2.65 36.38 10.04
CA PHE A 319 3.89 35.85 9.47
C PHE A 319 4.46 34.64 10.23
N TYR A 320 4.42 34.65 11.57
CA TYR A 320 4.83 33.47 12.33
C TYR A 320 3.87 32.28 12.15
N THR A 321 2.58 32.53 11.89
CA THR A 321 1.60 31.48 11.59
C THR A 321 1.93 30.80 10.27
N GLU A 322 2.15 31.59 9.21
CA GLU A 322 2.56 31.08 7.91
C GLU A 322 3.88 30.29 8.01
N ALA A 323 4.85 30.78 8.80
CA ALA A 323 6.09 30.06 9.06
C ALA A 323 5.87 28.71 9.76
N ILE A 324 4.96 28.63 10.73
CA ILE A 324 4.62 27.37 11.44
C ILE A 324 3.90 26.38 10.51
N GLU A 325 3.08 26.88 9.58
CA GLU A 325 2.34 26.06 8.64
C GLU A 325 3.25 25.42 7.58
N LEU A 326 4.23 26.18 7.09
CA LEU A 326 5.19 25.74 6.07
C LEU A 326 6.33 24.87 6.62
N ALA A 327 6.73 25.07 7.87
CA ALA A 327 7.88 24.38 8.43
C ALA A 327 7.67 22.87 8.58
N PRO A 328 8.70 22.04 8.35
CA PRO A 328 8.67 20.62 8.66
C PRO A 328 8.31 20.36 10.13
N LYS A 329 7.37 19.44 10.36
CA LYS A 329 6.84 19.08 11.69
C LYS A 329 7.22 17.66 12.02
N GLY A 330 7.50 17.43 13.30
CA GLY A 330 7.80 16.10 13.83
C GLY A 330 9.05 16.11 14.68
N LYS A 331 9.45 14.92 15.12
CA LYS A 331 10.70 14.67 15.81
C LYS A 331 11.50 13.66 15.01
N ASP A 332 12.80 13.88 14.95
CA ASP A 332 13.75 12.89 14.47
C ASP A 332 13.69 11.67 15.39
N GLU A 333 13.47 10.49 14.82
CA GLU A 333 13.22 9.27 15.59
C GLU A 333 14.47 8.78 16.35
N GLU A 334 15.66 9.07 15.83
CA GLU A 334 16.93 8.62 16.39
C GLU A 334 17.37 9.52 17.56
N THR A 335 17.22 10.83 17.41
CA THR A 335 17.68 11.84 18.37
C THR A 335 16.57 12.34 19.30
N GLY A 336 15.30 12.12 18.95
CA GLY A 336 14.13 12.63 19.67
C GLY A 336 13.97 14.16 19.59
N LYS A 337 14.79 14.85 18.80
CA LYS A 337 14.78 16.31 18.65
C LYS A 337 13.79 16.76 17.58
N PRO A 338 13.27 18.00 17.62
CA PRO A 338 12.45 18.54 16.55
C PRO A 338 13.16 18.46 15.19
N ILE A 339 12.44 18.09 14.13
CA ILE A 339 12.98 18.09 12.75
C ILE A 339 13.41 19.49 12.34
N SER A 340 12.68 20.51 12.80
CA SER A 340 12.98 21.91 12.54
C SER A 340 13.12 22.70 13.83
N ASP A 341 14.26 23.40 13.99
CA ASP A 341 14.47 24.38 15.04
C ASP A 341 13.60 25.64 14.87
N LEU A 342 12.89 25.78 13.76
CA LEU A 342 12.07 26.95 13.46
C LEU A 342 10.77 26.97 14.27
N VAL A 343 10.10 25.81 14.40
CA VAL A 343 8.70 25.74 14.81
C VAL A 343 8.52 26.25 16.24
N HIS A 344 9.34 25.78 17.18
CA HIS A 344 9.29 26.21 18.58
C HIS A 344 9.66 27.70 18.73
N VAL A 345 10.58 28.22 17.90
CA VAL A 345 10.95 29.64 17.87
C VAL A 345 9.78 30.50 17.39
N CYS A 346 9.09 30.11 16.31
CA CYS A 346 7.93 30.84 15.80
C CYS A 346 6.77 30.83 16.81
N TYR A 347 6.51 29.71 17.50
CA TYR A 347 5.52 29.68 18.59
C TYR A 347 5.87 30.66 19.71
N ALA A 348 7.13 30.71 20.16
CA ALA A 348 7.54 31.64 21.21
C ALA A 348 7.45 33.12 20.77
N ASN A 349 7.76 33.40 19.50
CA ASN A 349 7.68 34.75 18.96
C ASN A 349 6.21 35.17 18.74
N ARG A 350 5.35 34.28 18.24
CA ARG A 350 3.91 34.54 18.11
C ARG A 350 3.23 34.70 19.47
N ALA A 351 3.62 33.90 20.47
CA ALA A 351 3.21 34.12 21.86
C ALA A 351 3.61 35.52 22.35
N PHE A 352 4.78 36.02 21.97
CA PHE A 352 5.20 37.37 22.32
C PHE A 352 4.34 38.45 21.65
N CYS A 353 3.97 38.26 20.39
CA CYS A 353 3.00 39.12 19.71
C CYS A 353 1.67 39.15 20.47
N PHE A 354 1.13 37.98 20.84
CA PHE A 354 -0.11 37.91 21.61
C PHE A 354 -0.01 38.55 22.99
N GLN A 355 1.13 38.46 23.66
CA GLN A 355 1.37 39.21 24.90
C GLN A 355 1.32 40.72 24.69
N LYS A 356 1.92 41.22 23.62
CA LYS A 356 1.90 42.65 23.26
C LYS A 356 0.50 43.14 22.91
N LEU A 357 -0.33 42.26 22.34
CA LEU A 357 -1.73 42.53 22.01
C LEU A 357 -2.69 42.32 23.20
N GLY A 358 -2.21 41.86 24.37
CA GLY A 358 -3.06 41.56 25.53
C GLY A 358 -3.84 40.25 25.43
N HIS A 359 -3.61 39.44 24.40
CA HIS A 359 -4.25 38.13 24.22
C HIS A 359 -3.53 37.04 25.04
N HIS A 360 -3.68 37.11 26.36
CA HIS A 360 -2.93 36.26 27.28
C HIS A 360 -3.29 34.76 27.19
N GLU A 361 -4.53 34.40 26.81
CA GLU A 361 -4.88 32.99 26.54
C GLU A 361 -4.10 32.41 25.35
N LYS A 362 -4.10 33.12 24.22
CA LYS A 362 -3.37 32.68 23.01
C LYS A 362 -1.87 32.61 23.25
N ALA A 363 -1.33 33.54 24.02
CA ALA A 363 0.07 33.51 24.43
C ALA A 363 0.40 32.31 25.32
N GLU A 364 -0.50 31.91 26.23
CA GLU A 364 -0.34 30.70 27.05
C GLU A 364 -0.33 29.45 26.15
N GLU A 365 -1.29 29.33 25.23
CA GLU A 365 -1.40 28.19 24.31
C GLU A 365 -0.13 28.03 23.45
N ASP A 366 0.31 29.09 22.78
CA ASP A 366 1.50 29.05 21.94
C ASP A 366 2.77 28.77 22.74
N SER A 367 2.87 29.31 23.97
CA SER A 367 4.03 29.04 24.82
C SER A 367 4.05 27.59 25.31
N ARG A 368 2.88 26.95 25.52
CA ARG A 368 2.79 25.51 25.84
C ARG A 368 3.22 24.65 24.66
N LYS A 369 2.73 24.94 23.44
CA LYS A 369 3.17 24.25 22.21
C LYS A 369 4.68 24.40 21.99
N CYS A 370 5.23 25.58 22.24
CA CYS A 370 6.67 25.83 22.17
C CYS A 370 7.48 24.87 23.06
N ILE A 371 7.11 24.73 24.33
CA ILE A 371 7.86 23.89 25.29
C ILE A 371 7.54 22.40 25.18
N GLU A 372 6.46 22.03 24.52
CA GLU A 372 6.17 20.64 24.14
C GLU A 372 7.14 20.16 23.04
N ILE A 373 7.45 21.05 22.10
CA ILE A 373 8.38 20.79 21.01
C ILE A 373 9.82 20.83 21.53
N GLU A 374 10.22 21.91 22.21
CA GLU A 374 11.57 22.05 22.80
C GLU A 374 11.47 22.39 24.30
N PRO A 375 11.49 21.37 25.19
CA PRO A 375 11.30 21.55 26.64
C PRO A 375 12.37 22.39 27.34
N THR A 376 13.52 22.62 26.71
CA THR A 376 14.61 23.43 27.25
C THR A 376 14.68 24.83 26.63
N TYR A 377 13.74 25.20 25.76
CA TYR A 377 13.72 26.52 25.14
C TYR A 377 13.37 27.62 26.15
N VAL A 378 14.39 28.30 26.66
CA VAL A 378 14.27 29.28 27.76
C VAL A 378 13.33 30.43 27.42
N LYS A 379 13.33 30.90 26.16
CA LYS A 379 12.40 31.95 25.73
C LYS A 379 10.95 31.46 25.80
N GLY A 380 10.65 30.23 25.38
CA GLY A 380 9.32 29.62 25.48
C GLY A 380 8.84 29.49 26.93
N LEU A 381 9.70 28.96 27.81
CA LEU A 381 9.42 28.86 29.25
C LEU A 381 9.14 30.23 29.87
N PHE A 382 9.96 31.24 29.52
CA PHE A 382 9.75 32.61 30.00
C PHE A 382 8.43 33.21 29.49
N ARG A 383 8.09 33.01 28.21
CA ARG A 383 6.80 33.46 27.65
C ARG A 383 5.62 32.79 28.34
N LEU A 384 5.68 31.48 28.61
CA LEU A 384 4.63 30.78 29.35
C LEU A 384 4.46 31.36 30.77
N GLY A 385 5.57 31.56 31.48
CA GLY A 385 5.54 32.15 32.82
C GLY A 385 4.90 33.54 32.85
N LEU A 386 5.21 34.40 31.87
CA LEU A 386 4.60 35.72 31.74
C LEU A 386 3.11 35.66 31.39
N ALA A 387 2.70 34.75 30.49
CA ALA A 387 1.30 34.56 30.14
C ALA A 387 0.47 34.09 31.35
N LEU A 388 0.97 33.09 32.09
CA LEU A 388 0.35 32.60 33.32
C LEU A 388 0.26 33.69 34.40
N HIS A 389 1.31 34.50 34.55
CA HIS A 389 1.31 35.64 35.46
C HIS A 389 0.23 36.67 35.07
N ALA A 390 0.10 37.01 33.79
CA ALA A 390 -0.95 37.91 33.30
C ALA A 390 -2.36 37.34 33.54
N ARG A 391 -2.51 36.01 33.46
CA ARG A 391 -3.73 35.28 33.80
C ARG A 391 -3.95 35.05 35.30
N LYS A 392 -3.08 35.58 36.17
CA LYS A 392 -3.09 35.41 37.63
C LYS A 392 -2.95 33.94 38.09
N LYS A 393 -2.49 33.05 37.21
CA LYS A 393 -2.20 31.64 37.52
C LYS A 393 -0.79 31.51 38.12
N TYR A 394 -0.55 32.17 39.25
CA TYR A 394 0.78 32.29 39.83
C TYR A 394 1.38 30.95 40.27
N HIS A 395 0.54 30.03 40.77
CA HIS A 395 0.96 28.69 41.18
C HIS A 395 1.54 27.86 40.02
N GLU A 396 1.02 28.02 38.81
CA GLU A 396 1.57 27.38 37.60
C GLU A 396 2.81 28.13 37.07
N ALA A 397 2.85 29.46 37.21
CA ALA A 397 3.92 30.29 36.67
C ALA A 397 5.28 30.06 37.35
N ILE A 398 5.27 29.90 38.69
CA ILE A 398 6.47 29.73 39.52
C ILE A 398 7.35 28.55 39.08
N PRO A 399 6.84 27.29 38.98
CA PRO A 399 7.69 26.16 38.58
C PRO A 399 8.24 26.31 37.16
N ILE A 400 7.49 26.91 36.24
CA ILE A 400 7.93 27.16 34.86
C ILE A 400 9.05 28.20 34.82
N LEU A 401 8.90 29.32 35.54
CA LEU A 401 9.93 30.36 35.65
C LEU A 401 11.16 29.87 36.42
N GLY A 402 10.97 29.01 37.42
CA GLY A 402 12.05 28.32 38.12
C GLY A 402 12.89 27.45 37.19
N LYS A 403 12.23 26.65 36.31
CA LYS A 403 12.92 25.88 35.26
C LYS A 403 13.65 26.79 34.27
N ALA A 404 13.03 27.90 33.85
CA ALA A 404 13.69 28.86 32.96
C ALA A 404 14.95 29.48 33.62
N LEU A 405 14.88 29.77 34.92
CA LEU A 405 15.99 30.33 35.68
C LEU A 405 17.10 29.30 35.92
N SER A 406 16.78 28.02 36.16
CA SER A 406 17.81 26.99 36.29
C SER A 406 18.62 26.81 35.01
N LEU A 407 17.99 26.99 33.84
CA LEU A 407 18.65 26.97 32.54
C LEU A 407 19.45 28.25 32.24
N GLN A 408 19.01 29.41 32.75
CA GLN A 408 19.75 30.68 32.65
C GLN A 408 19.83 31.42 33.99
N PRO A 409 20.71 31.00 34.93
CA PRO A 409 20.74 31.53 36.30
C PRO A 409 21.05 33.02 36.42
N LYS A 410 21.72 33.59 35.41
CA LYS A 410 22.10 35.01 35.36
C LYS A 410 21.05 35.91 34.72
N ASN A 411 19.92 35.36 34.24
CA ASN A 411 18.89 36.14 33.56
C ASN A 411 18.04 36.94 34.55
N LYS A 412 18.31 38.25 34.64
CA LYS A 412 17.62 39.18 35.56
C LYS A 412 16.11 39.25 35.32
N GLN A 413 15.66 39.15 34.07
CA GLN A 413 14.24 39.25 33.72
C GLN A 413 13.45 38.06 34.26
N ILE A 414 14.00 36.84 34.11
CA ILE A 414 13.38 35.62 34.64
C ILE A 414 13.35 35.67 36.17
N LYS A 415 14.46 36.06 36.81
CA LYS A 415 14.53 36.20 38.28
C LYS A 415 13.49 37.20 38.81
N GLN A 416 13.32 38.33 38.14
CA GLN A 416 12.31 39.32 38.49
C GLN A 416 10.89 38.75 38.32
N ALA A 417 10.59 38.16 37.16
CA ALA A 417 9.27 37.58 36.90
C ALA A 417 8.89 36.50 37.92
N LEU A 418 9.85 35.65 38.31
CA LEU A 418 9.67 34.64 39.35
C LEU A 418 9.33 35.29 40.70
N GLY A 419 10.15 36.25 41.15
CA GLY A 419 9.90 36.95 42.42
C GLY A 419 8.57 37.72 42.44
N PHE A 420 8.15 38.29 41.30
CA PHE A 420 6.83 38.92 41.18
C PHE A 420 5.69 37.90 41.32
N ALA A 421 5.81 36.73 40.67
CA ALA A 421 4.82 35.66 40.77
C ALA A 421 4.69 35.13 42.21
N GLU A 422 5.82 34.91 42.90
CA GLU A 422 5.87 34.48 44.31
C GLU A 422 5.21 35.51 45.24
N LEU A 423 5.55 36.79 45.08
CA LEU A 423 4.96 37.87 45.88
C LEU A 423 3.45 37.97 45.67
N LYS A 424 2.97 37.84 44.43
CA LYS A 424 1.55 37.89 44.09
C LYS A 424 0.79 36.70 44.65
N LEU A 425 1.36 35.50 44.57
CA LEU A 425 0.77 34.30 45.17
C LEU A 425 0.63 34.45 46.68
N ARG A 426 1.70 34.89 47.37
CA ARG A 426 1.67 35.13 48.81
C ARG A 426 0.55 36.10 49.21
N LYS A 427 0.45 37.24 48.52
CA LYS A 427 -0.61 38.23 48.78
C LYS A 427 -2.02 37.71 48.51
N SER A 428 -2.20 36.84 47.50
CA SER A 428 -3.51 36.22 47.23
C SER A 428 -3.92 35.18 48.27
N VAL A 429 -2.97 34.60 49.01
CA VAL A 429 -3.25 33.66 50.10
C VAL A 429 -3.48 34.40 51.43
N GLU A 430 -2.90 35.59 51.60
CA GLU A 430 -3.05 36.44 52.79
C GLU A 430 -4.34 37.29 52.80
N GLN A 431 -5.12 37.33 51.71
CA GLN A 431 -6.43 37.99 51.66
C GLN A 431 -7.55 36.94 51.78
N PRO A 432 -8.29 36.88 52.91
CA PRO A 432 -9.37 35.90 53.13
C PRO A 432 -10.59 36.13 52.23
#